data_AF-A0A9E5UI22-F1
#
_entry.id   AF-A0A9E5UI22-F1
#
_cell.length_a   1.000
_cell.length_b   1.000
_cell.length_c   1.000
_cell.angle_alpha   90.00
_cell.angle_beta   90.00
_cell.angle_gamma   90.00
#
_symmetry.space_group_name_H-M   'P 1'
#
loop_
_entity.id
_entity.type
_entity.pdbx_description
1 polymer ?
#
loop_
_entity_poly.entity_id
_entity_poly.type
_entity_poly.pdbx_seq_one_letter_code
_entity_poly.pdbx_strand_id
1 'polypeptide(L)'
;MPWLLRMTLVVASLMLPAILYLSFRYYATFKSHLQKWLLPTVLLSFYVYPLSALIDFYITGSIDLLNYPQLLAYWFWFGLIFVFQLITWVIITDLIKVVTNYFYEDKNVISRWHHHALVVLFATIFLFTAAKTYFHTTQVQTEHHTIYVENLPQPLEGLQIVHITDIQGDEYTG
;
A
#
# COMPACT_ATOMS: atom_id res chain seq x y z
N MET A 1 -9.63 -22.22 -9.14
CA MET A 1 -8.78 -21.23 -8.44
C MET A 1 -9.66 -20.43 -7.49
N PRO A 2 -9.36 -20.38 -6.18
CA PRO A 2 -10.18 -19.68 -5.20
C PRO A 2 -10.38 -18.20 -5.55
N TRP A 3 -11.54 -17.65 -5.18
CA TRP A 3 -11.88 -16.25 -5.47
C TRP A 3 -10.83 -15.28 -4.89
N LEU A 4 -10.39 -15.53 -3.67
CA LEU A 4 -9.43 -14.70 -2.94
C LEU A 4 -8.06 -14.67 -3.64
N LEU A 5 -7.58 -15.83 -4.13
CA LEU A 5 -6.37 -15.89 -4.95
C LEU A 5 -6.54 -15.15 -6.28
N ARG A 6 -7.69 -15.32 -6.95
CA ARG A 6 -7.98 -14.63 -8.21
C ARG A 6 -7.93 -13.11 -8.04
N MET A 7 -8.57 -12.58 -6.99
CA MET A 7 -8.55 -11.15 -6.70
C MET A 7 -7.15 -10.66 -6.33
N THR A 8 -6.40 -11.43 -5.54
CA THR A 8 -5.01 -11.11 -5.19
C THR A 8 -4.13 -11.02 -6.45
N LEU A 9 -4.27 -11.95 -7.40
CA LEU A 9 -3.54 -11.88 -8.68
C LEU A 9 -3.97 -10.71 -9.55
N VAL A 10 -5.25 -10.36 -9.58
CA VAL A 10 -5.73 -9.18 -10.33
C VAL A 10 -5.11 -7.92 -9.75
N VAL A 11 -5.15 -7.75 -8.43
CA VAL A 11 -4.52 -6.61 -7.74
C VAL A 11 -3.01 -6.57 -8.02
N ALA A 12 -2.33 -7.72 -7.89
CA ALA A 12 -0.91 -7.84 -8.21
C ALA A 12 -0.61 -7.46 -9.67
N SER A 13 -1.48 -7.84 -10.60
CA SER A 13 -1.34 -7.48 -12.02
C SER A 13 -1.53 -5.98 -12.26
N LEU A 14 -2.47 -5.35 -11.55
CA LEU A 14 -2.69 -3.90 -11.61
C LEU A 14 -1.52 -3.09 -11.02
N MET A 15 -0.81 -3.65 -10.03
CA MET A 15 0.40 -3.04 -9.49
C MET A 15 1.60 -3.10 -10.46
N LEU A 16 1.61 -4.05 -11.40
CA LEU A 16 2.79 -4.35 -12.21
C LEU A 16 3.25 -3.15 -13.06
N PRO A 17 2.37 -2.44 -13.79
CA PRO A 17 2.78 -1.25 -14.53
C PRO A 17 3.40 -0.18 -13.64
N ALA A 18 2.86 0.01 -12.43
CA ALA A 18 3.37 0.98 -11.49
C ALA A 18 4.77 0.62 -10.98
N ILE A 19 4.97 -0.66 -10.61
CA ILE A 19 6.28 -1.16 -10.16
C ILE A 19 7.31 -1.10 -11.28
N LEU A 20 6.95 -1.46 -12.51
CA LEU A 20 7.85 -1.36 -13.66
C LEU A 20 8.27 0.08 -13.93
N TYR A 21 7.32 1.01 -13.91
CA TYR A 21 7.60 2.44 -14.08
C TYR A 21 8.51 2.99 -12.97
N LEU A 22 8.19 2.70 -11.70
CA LEU A 22 8.99 3.14 -10.56
C LEU A 22 10.40 2.54 -10.57
N SER A 23 10.52 1.24 -10.89
CA SER A 23 11.80 0.54 -11.01
C SER A 23 12.66 1.14 -12.11
N PHE A 24 12.10 1.35 -13.30
CA PHE A 24 12.78 2.00 -14.41
C PHE A 24 13.23 3.42 -14.04
N ARG A 25 12.34 4.20 -13.44
CA ARG A 25 12.62 5.60 -13.06
C ARG A 25 13.77 5.68 -12.06
N TYR A 26 13.76 4.81 -11.06
CA TYR A 26 14.81 4.75 -10.05
C TYR A 26 16.13 4.24 -10.64
N TYR A 27 16.09 3.19 -11.45
CA TYR A 27 17.26 2.67 -12.15
C TYR A 27 17.95 3.74 -13.01
N ALA A 28 17.17 4.55 -13.72
CA ALA A 28 17.67 5.65 -14.55
C ALA A 28 18.26 6.82 -13.74
N THR A 29 17.88 6.95 -12.46
CA THR A 29 18.26 8.07 -11.60
C THR A 29 19.61 7.87 -10.92
N PHE A 30 19.94 6.64 -10.52
CA PHE A 30 21.16 6.36 -9.76
C PHE A 30 22.33 5.96 -10.65
N LYS A 31 23.56 6.30 -10.23
CA LYS A 31 24.79 5.88 -10.93
C LYS A 31 25.40 4.60 -10.36
N SER A 32 25.31 4.41 -9.04
CA SER A 32 25.88 3.24 -8.36
C SER A 32 25.09 1.96 -8.66
N HIS A 33 25.81 0.87 -8.96
CA HIS A 33 25.21 -0.43 -9.28
C HIS A 33 24.36 -0.98 -8.13
N LEU A 34 24.86 -0.93 -6.89
CA LEU A 34 24.13 -1.46 -5.73
C LEU A 34 22.83 -0.69 -5.47
N GLN A 35 22.88 0.64 -5.60
CA GLN A 35 21.70 1.48 -5.38
C GLN A 35 20.63 1.19 -6.45
N LYS A 36 21.01 1.05 -7.72
CA LYS A 36 20.08 0.76 -8.83
C LYS A 36 19.20 -0.46 -8.60
N TRP A 37 19.70 -1.49 -7.92
CA TRP A 37 18.97 -2.73 -7.67
C TRP A 37 18.15 -2.72 -6.38
N LEU A 38 18.50 -1.86 -5.41
CA LEU A 38 17.85 -1.84 -4.10
C LEU A 38 16.34 -1.62 -4.21
N LEU A 39 15.89 -0.60 -4.95
CA LEU A 39 14.46 -0.36 -5.09
C LEU A 39 13.74 -1.47 -5.86
N PRO A 40 14.18 -1.87 -7.07
CA PRO A 40 13.54 -2.98 -7.78
C PRO A 40 13.42 -4.24 -6.93
N THR A 41 14.46 -4.60 -6.16
CA THR A 41 14.39 -5.75 -5.26
C THR A 41 13.31 -5.59 -4.19
N VAL A 42 13.22 -4.42 -3.54
CA VAL A 42 12.16 -4.14 -2.56
C VAL A 42 10.77 -4.21 -3.22
N LEU A 43 10.57 -3.59 -4.38
CA LEU A 43 9.27 -3.60 -5.06
C LEU A 43 8.86 -5.01 -5.52
N LEU A 44 9.82 -5.78 -6.04
CA LEU A 44 9.58 -7.17 -6.44
C LEU A 44 9.27 -8.07 -5.24
N SER A 45 9.82 -7.77 -4.07
CA SER A 45 9.53 -8.54 -2.86
C SER A 45 8.04 -8.51 -2.44
N PHE A 46 7.28 -7.48 -2.84
CA PHE A 46 5.83 -7.44 -2.60
C PHE A 46 5.08 -8.56 -3.33
N TYR A 47 5.63 -9.09 -4.45
CA TYR A 47 5.02 -10.19 -5.18
C TYR A 47 5.28 -11.57 -4.57
N VAL A 48 6.10 -11.68 -3.51
CA VAL A 48 6.40 -12.98 -2.90
C VAL A 48 5.12 -13.70 -2.49
N TYR A 49 4.16 -13.00 -1.89
CA TYR A 49 2.87 -13.57 -1.47
C TYR A 49 2.01 -14.11 -2.62
N PRO A 50 1.60 -13.30 -3.63
CA PRO A 50 0.79 -13.81 -4.73
C PRO A 50 1.50 -14.90 -5.54
N LEU A 51 2.84 -14.84 -5.67
CA LEU A 51 3.60 -15.84 -6.40
C LEU A 51 3.69 -17.16 -5.63
N SER A 52 3.99 -17.13 -4.33
CA SER A 52 4.03 -18.35 -3.53
C SER A 52 2.64 -19.00 -3.46
N ALA A 53 1.59 -18.20 -3.26
CA ALA A 53 0.21 -18.70 -3.22
C ALA A 53 -0.23 -19.31 -4.58
N LEU A 54 0.24 -18.74 -5.69
CA LEU A 54 0.01 -19.30 -7.02
C LEU A 54 0.74 -20.63 -7.23
N ILE A 55 2.02 -20.69 -6.85
CA ILE A 55 2.85 -21.90 -6.95
C ILE A 55 2.22 -23.02 -6.14
N ASP A 56 1.86 -22.75 -4.87
CA ASP A 56 1.24 -23.74 -4.00
C ASP A 56 -0.07 -24.24 -4.57
N PHE A 57 -0.96 -23.36 -5.05
CA PHE A 57 -2.21 -23.75 -5.70
C PHE A 57 -2.00 -24.71 -6.88
N TYR A 58 -0.96 -24.50 -7.70
CA TYR A 58 -0.65 -25.39 -8.81
C TYR A 58 -0.04 -26.73 -8.38
N ILE A 59 0.61 -26.79 -7.21
CA ILE A 59 1.21 -28.02 -6.66
C ILE A 59 0.17 -28.87 -5.94
N THR A 60 -0.67 -28.26 -5.08
CA THR A 60 -1.59 -28.98 -4.19
C THR A 60 -3.01 -29.08 -4.74
N GLY A 61 -3.39 -28.22 -5.71
CA GLY A 61 -4.74 -28.15 -6.27
C GLY A 61 -5.77 -27.42 -5.39
N SER A 62 -5.41 -27.10 -4.15
CA SER A 62 -6.21 -26.30 -3.21
C SER A 62 -5.31 -25.40 -2.38
N ILE A 63 -5.80 -24.21 -2.03
CA ILE A 63 -5.07 -23.28 -1.18
C ILE A 63 -6.05 -22.62 -0.23
N ASP A 64 -5.64 -22.53 1.02
CA ASP A 64 -6.28 -21.70 2.03
C ASP A 64 -5.40 -20.48 2.27
N LEU A 65 -5.85 -19.33 1.74
CA LEU A 65 -5.11 -18.07 1.88
C LEU A 65 -5.21 -17.51 3.29
N LEU A 66 -6.20 -17.92 4.08
CA LEU A 66 -6.35 -17.49 5.46
C LEU A 66 -5.23 -18.09 6.31
N ASN A 67 -4.91 -19.37 6.09
CA ASN A 67 -3.82 -20.05 6.80
C ASN A 67 -2.41 -19.77 6.25
N TYR A 68 -2.28 -18.86 5.29
CA TYR A 68 -0.99 -18.51 4.68
C TYR A 68 -0.19 -17.57 5.61
N PRO A 69 1.15 -17.55 5.57
CA PRO A 69 1.95 -16.72 6.46
C PRO A 69 1.54 -15.24 6.42
N GLN A 70 0.97 -14.74 7.52
CA GLN A 70 0.43 -13.38 7.63
C GLN A 70 1.43 -12.29 7.24
N LEU A 71 2.71 -12.48 7.57
CA LEU A 71 3.77 -11.53 7.23
C LEU A 71 3.84 -11.28 5.71
N LEU A 72 3.65 -12.33 4.90
CA LEU A 72 3.66 -12.21 3.44
C LEU A 72 2.42 -11.44 2.94
N ALA A 73 1.25 -11.76 3.48
CA ALA A 73 0.01 -11.06 3.15
C ALA A 73 0.11 -9.57 3.50
N TYR A 74 0.53 -9.24 4.73
CA TYR A 74 0.73 -7.85 5.16
C TYR A 74 1.79 -7.14 4.32
N TRP A 75 2.89 -7.80 3.97
CA TRP A 75 3.92 -7.21 3.12
C TRP A 75 3.40 -6.87 1.71
N PHE A 76 2.57 -7.73 1.12
CA PHE A 76 1.92 -7.46 -0.15
C PHE A 76 0.94 -6.28 -0.07
N TRP A 77 0.06 -6.26 0.95
CA TRP A 77 -0.93 -5.19 1.11
C TRP A 77 -0.28 -3.85 1.45
N PHE A 78 0.77 -3.86 2.28
CA PHE A 78 1.63 -2.70 2.50
C PHE A 78 2.23 -2.21 1.17
N GLY A 79 2.77 -3.14 0.38
CA GLY A 79 3.33 -2.87 -0.94
C GLY A 79 2.33 -2.22 -1.89
N LEU A 80 1.08 -2.67 -1.90
CA LEU A 80 0.00 -2.09 -2.70
C LEU A 80 -0.20 -0.60 -2.37
N ILE A 81 -0.44 -0.29 -1.08
CA ILE A 81 -0.69 1.08 -0.63
C ILE A 81 0.54 1.94 -0.91
N PHE A 82 1.71 1.42 -0.60
CA PHE A 82 2.99 2.09 -0.79
C PHE A 82 3.24 2.44 -2.26
N VAL A 83 3.10 1.48 -3.18
CA VAL A 83 3.31 1.68 -4.62
C VAL A 83 2.34 2.70 -5.17
N PHE A 84 1.06 2.62 -4.78
CA PHE A 84 0.04 3.55 -5.25
C PHE A 84 0.31 4.98 -4.76
N GLN A 85 0.65 5.15 -3.48
CA GLN A 85 1.03 6.45 -2.93
C GLN A 85 2.28 6.98 -3.66
N LEU A 86 3.31 6.16 -3.80
CA LEU A 86 4.59 6.57 -4.37
C LEU A 86 4.45 6.97 -5.85
N ILE A 87 3.76 6.18 -6.68
CA ILE A 87 3.62 6.51 -8.10
C ILE A 87 2.92 7.85 -8.31
N THR A 88 1.88 8.15 -7.53
CA THR A 88 1.20 9.44 -7.59
C THR A 88 2.18 10.59 -7.36
N TRP A 89 2.99 10.51 -6.31
CA TRP A 89 3.94 11.57 -6.00
C TRP A 89 5.12 11.64 -6.97
N VAL A 90 5.58 10.52 -7.52
CA VAL A 90 6.62 10.50 -8.55
C VAL A 90 6.11 11.17 -9.83
N ILE A 91 4.87 10.89 -10.26
CA ILE A 91 4.24 11.55 -11.41
C ILE A 91 4.13 13.06 -11.18
N ILE A 92 3.68 13.48 -9.98
CA ILE A 92 3.62 14.91 -9.62
C ILE A 92 5.01 15.54 -9.69
N THR A 93 6.03 14.89 -9.15
CA THR A 93 7.41 15.40 -9.14
C THR A 93 7.99 15.50 -10.55
N ASP A 94 7.68 14.53 -11.41
CA ASP A 94 8.06 14.55 -12.82
C ASP A 94 7.36 15.70 -13.58
N LEU A 95 6.08 15.94 -13.31
CA LEU A 95 5.34 17.07 -13.89
C LEU A 95 5.95 18.41 -13.44
N ILE A 96 6.24 18.57 -12.14
CA ILE A 96 6.91 19.75 -11.60
C ILE A 96 8.28 19.95 -12.29
N LYS A 97 9.04 18.88 -12.52
CA LYS A 97 10.31 18.96 -13.26
C LYS A 97 10.11 19.46 -14.69
N VAL A 98 9.10 18.99 -15.41
CA VAL A 98 8.80 19.44 -16.77
C VAL A 98 8.44 20.93 -16.78
N VAL A 99 7.57 21.36 -15.87
CA VAL A 99 7.16 22.76 -15.73
C VAL A 99 8.36 23.64 -15.37
N THR A 100 9.15 23.26 -14.37
CA THR A 100 10.33 24.05 -13.95
C THR A 100 11.37 24.14 -15.07
N ASN A 101 11.62 23.07 -15.81
CA ASN A 101 12.52 23.09 -16.97
C ASN A 101 12.04 24.00 -18.12
N TYR A 102 10.74 24.28 -18.21
CA TYR A 102 10.20 25.22 -19.19
C TYR A 102 10.45 26.68 -18.79
N PHE A 103 10.39 27.00 -17.49
CA PHE A 103 10.55 28.36 -16.97
C PHE A 103 11.98 28.75 -16.57
N TYR A 104 12.85 27.77 -16.27
CA TYR A 104 14.22 28.02 -15.79
C TYR A 104 15.27 27.72 -16.85
N GLU A 105 16.25 28.61 -17.00
CA GLU A 105 17.33 28.46 -17.99
C GLU A 105 18.35 27.38 -17.59
N ASP A 106 18.68 27.25 -16.30
CA ASP A 106 19.66 26.27 -15.81
C ASP A 106 19.04 24.91 -15.51
N LYS A 107 18.92 24.10 -16.57
CA LYS A 107 18.41 22.72 -16.52
C LYS A 107 19.30 21.77 -15.72
N ASN A 108 20.59 22.09 -15.53
CA ASN A 108 21.53 21.23 -14.83
C ASN A 108 21.28 21.23 -13.31
N VAL A 109 20.91 22.39 -12.75
CA VAL A 109 20.54 22.53 -11.34
C VAL A 109 19.28 21.71 -11.03
N ILE A 110 18.25 21.83 -11.87
CA ILE A 110 16.99 21.09 -11.70
C ILE A 110 17.24 19.58 -11.73
N SER A 111 18.04 19.10 -12.69
CA SER A 111 18.36 17.67 -12.82
C SER A 111 19.10 17.12 -11.59
N ARG A 112 20.03 17.91 -11.02
CA ARG A 112 20.81 17.54 -9.83
C ARG A 112 19.95 17.44 -8.56
N TRP A 113 18.99 18.34 -8.39
CA TRP A 113 18.11 18.30 -7.21
C TRP A 113 17.01 17.25 -7.33
N HIS A 114 16.50 17.03 -8.54
CA HIS A 114 15.41 16.11 -8.77
C HIS A 114 15.71 14.67 -8.32
N HIS A 115 16.93 14.18 -8.54
CA HIS A 115 17.28 12.84 -8.09
C HIS A 115 17.24 12.71 -6.56
N HIS A 116 17.75 13.71 -5.82
CA HIS A 116 17.68 13.74 -4.35
C HIS A 116 16.23 13.79 -3.87
N ALA A 117 15.40 14.62 -4.52
CA ALA A 117 13.98 14.71 -4.22
C ALA A 117 13.28 13.35 -4.36
N LEU A 118 13.56 12.58 -5.41
CA LEU A 118 13.01 11.23 -5.58
C LEU A 118 13.43 10.27 -4.46
N VAL A 119 14.69 10.32 -4.00
CA VAL A 119 15.15 9.49 -2.87
C VAL A 119 14.43 9.84 -1.58
N VAL A 120 14.35 11.13 -1.28
CA VAL A 120 13.67 11.64 -0.08
C VAL A 120 12.20 11.29 -0.12
N LEU A 121 11.55 11.45 -1.28
CA LEU A 121 10.16 11.08 -1.49
C LEU A 121 9.97 9.58 -1.22
N PHE A 122 10.82 8.72 -1.78
CA PHE A 122 10.77 7.29 -1.55
C PHE A 122 10.83 6.95 -0.05
N ALA A 123 11.85 7.46 0.65
CA ALA A 123 12.04 7.18 2.08
C ALA A 123 10.87 7.73 2.92
N THR A 124 10.40 8.94 2.61
CA THR A 124 9.30 9.58 3.34
C THR A 124 8.00 8.81 3.17
N ILE A 125 7.65 8.45 1.93
CA ILE A 125 6.43 7.68 1.64
C ILE A 125 6.53 6.30 2.32
N PHE A 126 7.70 5.65 2.28
CA PHE A 126 7.88 4.33 2.86
C PHE A 126 7.67 4.36 4.37
N LEU A 127 8.34 5.29 5.05
CA LEU A 127 8.22 5.46 6.50
C LEU A 127 6.80 5.91 6.90
N PHE A 128 6.20 6.82 6.15
CA PHE A 128 4.84 7.29 6.38
C PHE A 128 3.83 6.14 6.26
N THR A 129 3.89 5.37 5.18
CA THR A 129 3.00 4.21 4.99
C THR A 129 3.25 3.18 6.09
N ALA A 130 4.50 2.91 6.46
CA ALA A 130 4.82 1.92 7.48
C ALA A 130 4.27 2.32 8.85
N ALA A 131 4.49 3.58 9.25
CA ALA A 131 3.96 4.12 10.49
C ALA A 131 2.42 4.11 10.48
N LYS A 132 1.80 4.58 9.39
CA LYS A 132 0.34 4.61 9.28
C LYS A 132 -0.28 3.22 9.35
N THR A 133 0.28 2.26 8.60
CA THR A 133 -0.16 0.86 8.64
C THR A 133 -0.04 0.32 10.07
N TYR A 134 1.11 0.51 10.73
CA TYR A 134 1.31 0.05 12.10
C TYR A 134 0.29 0.63 13.10
N PHE A 135 0.08 1.95 13.09
CA PHE A 135 -0.89 2.59 13.99
C PHE A 135 -2.33 2.15 13.71
N HIS A 136 -2.70 1.98 12.44
CA HIS A 136 -4.06 1.58 12.07
C HIS A 136 -4.32 0.10 12.37
N THR A 137 -3.31 -0.77 12.33
CA THR A 137 -3.46 -2.19 12.68
C THR A 137 -3.47 -2.46 14.18
N THR A 138 -3.04 -1.51 15.02
CA THR A 138 -2.88 -1.70 16.46
C THR A 138 -3.88 -0.92 17.31
N GLN A 139 -4.72 -0.10 16.69
CA GLN A 139 -5.67 0.76 17.39
C GLN A 139 -7.11 0.45 16.98
N VAL A 140 -7.96 0.22 17.98
CA VAL A 140 -9.42 0.16 17.80
C VAL A 140 -9.96 1.55 18.08
N GLN A 141 -10.62 2.16 17.09
CA GLN A 141 -11.32 3.43 17.29
C GLN A 141 -12.78 3.14 17.65
N THR A 142 -13.22 3.70 18.78
CA THR A 142 -14.61 3.61 19.23
C THR A 142 -15.21 5.00 19.17
N GLU A 143 -16.27 5.17 18.38
CA GLU A 143 -17.04 6.41 18.34
C GLU A 143 -18.30 6.26 19.18
N HIS A 144 -18.55 7.23 20.04
CA HIS A 144 -19.77 7.31 20.83
C HIS A 144 -20.73 8.32 20.20
N HIS A 145 -21.88 7.85 19.74
CA HIS A 145 -22.93 8.69 19.17
C HIS A 145 -24.15 8.67 20.08
N THR A 146 -24.57 9.85 20.55
CA THR A 146 -25.80 10.01 21.34
C THR A 146 -26.93 10.44 20.42
N ILE A 147 -27.93 9.57 20.24
CA ILE A 147 -29.11 9.86 19.42
C ILE A 147 -30.26 10.23 20.36
N TYR A 148 -30.82 11.43 20.17
CA TYR A 148 -32.04 11.85 20.87
C TYR A 148 -33.27 11.38 20.11
N VAL A 149 -34.13 10.60 20.77
CA VAL A 149 -35.39 10.11 20.21
C VAL A 149 -36.54 10.71 21.02
N GLU A 150 -37.41 11.47 20.35
CA GLU A 150 -38.59 12.05 20.96
C GLU A 150 -39.63 10.95 21.25
N ASN A 151 -40.20 10.92 22.48
CA ASN A 151 -41.11 9.88 22.98
C ASN A 151 -40.49 8.46 23.09
N LEU A 152 -39.25 8.37 23.58
CA LEU A 152 -38.64 7.07 23.87
C LEU A 152 -39.42 6.35 25.00
N PRO A 153 -39.86 5.09 24.81
CA PRO A 153 -40.52 4.32 25.85
C PRO A 153 -39.63 4.17 27.10
N GLN A 154 -40.19 4.32 28.30
CA GLN A 154 -39.49 4.13 29.58
C GLN A 154 -38.57 2.89 29.66
N PRO A 155 -38.95 1.69 29.19
CA PRO A 155 -38.06 0.53 29.25
C PRO A 155 -36.81 0.63 28.37
N LEU A 156 -36.73 1.61 27.46
CA LEU A 156 -35.59 1.85 26.59
C LEU A 156 -34.74 3.06 27.03
N GLU A 157 -35.13 3.75 28.11
CA GLU A 157 -34.32 4.83 28.69
C GLU A 157 -32.95 4.31 29.13
N GLY A 158 -31.88 4.94 28.63
CA GLY A 158 -30.51 4.52 28.92
C GLY A 158 -30.02 3.31 28.13
N LEU A 159 -30.79 2.83 27.14
CA LEU A 159 -30.35 1.75 26.25
C LEU A 159 -29.05 2.15 25.54
N GLN A 160 -27.99 1.37 25.75
CA GLN A 160 -26.74 1.47 25.00
C GLN A 160 -26.75 0.45 23.88
N ILE A 161 -26.75 0.93 22.63
CA ILE A 161 -26.62 0.08 21.45
C ILE A 161 -25.16 0.14 21.01
N VAL A 162 -24.48 -1.00 21.08
CA VAL A 162 -23.17 -1.15 20.43
C VAL A 162 -23.44 -1.59 19.00
N HIS A 163 -23.32 -0.64 18.07
CA HIS A 163 -23.38 -0.94 16.65
C HIS A 163 -21.98 -1.27 16.16
N ILE A 164 -21.78 -2.51 15.73
CA ILE A 164 -20.53 -2.92 15.10
C ILE A 164 -20.80 -3.10 13.61
N THR A 165 -20.38 -2.12 12.81
CA THR A 165 -20.44 -2.18 11.35
C THR A 165 -19.13 -2.67 10.77
N ASP A 166 -19.23 -3.52 9.75
CA ASP A 166 -18.09 -3.98 8.97
C ASP A 166 -17.05 -4.75 9.80
N ILE A 167 -17.52 -5.64 10.69
CA ILE A 167 -16.72 -6.81 11.03
C ILE A 167 -16.59 -7.61 9.73
N GLN A 168 -15.53 -7.34 8.97
CA GLN A 168 -14.92 -8.40 8.19
C GLN A 168 -14.37 -9.38 9.22
N GLY A 169 -15.26 -10.26 9.67
CA GLY A 169 -14.96 -11.34 10.60
C GLY A 169 -14.06 -12.31 9.88
N ASP A 170 -12.79 -11.94 9.81
CA ASP A 170 -11.71 -12.84 9.48
C ASP A 170 -11.39 -13.64 10.75
N GLU A 171 -10.83 -14.84 10.60
CA GLU A 171 -10.47 -15.76 11.69
C GLU A 171 -9.53 -15.12 12.74
N TYR A 172 -9.01 -13.93 12.43
CA TYR A 172 -8.15 -13.09 13.25
C TYR A 172 -8.89 -12.12 14.20
N THR A 173 -10.22 -12.11 14.20
CA THR A 173 -11.04 -11.32 15.14
C THR A 173 -11.46 -12.09 16.40
N GLY A 174 -10.85 -13.26 16.65
CA GLY A 174 -11.10 -14.12 17.83
C GLY A 174 -10.31 -13.74 19.08
#